data_AF-M0IKS1-F1
#
_entry.id   AF-M0IKS1-F1
#
_cell.length_a   1.000
_cell.length_b   1.000
_cell.length_c   1.000
_cell.angle_alpha   90.00
_cell.angle_beta   90.00
_cell.angle_gamma   90.00
#
_symmetry.space_group_name_H-M   'P 1'
#
loop_
_entity.id
_entity.type
_entity.pdbx_description
1 polymer ?
#
loop_
_entity_poly.entity_id
_entity_poly.type
_entity_poly.pdbx_seq_one_letter_code
_entity_poly.pdbx_strand_id
1 'polypeptide(L)'
;MRIETDAVPSGLRHGQQVPFALHKIGRRHPDGTPISLGPWTFECPQVREVVESYLEGNVLNACAGKTKLRYSGEVHRNDIDESRDADTHHDVTELDEHLTTGYFDVVVFDPPFDADQADEHYDGNTVGRGPSGGIWKARDALAQLTAPGGRVLSVGWNSVGLQHLDAFEREAVHLFQRVQKPDVILTVDRRVQMTIRVKGRSQPGGDGR
;
A
#
# COMPACT_ATOMS: atom_id res chain seq x y z
N MET A 1 -10.04 -3.74 -32.61
CA MET A 1 -11.32 -4.15 -31.98
C MET A 1 -11.75 -3.01 -31.07
N ARG A 2 -12.67 -2.16 -31.54
CA ARG A 2 -13.23 -1.06 -30.73
C ARG A 2 -14.24 -1.71 -29.78
N ILE A 3 -14.05 -1.54 -28.47
CA ILE A 3 -15.10 -1.88 -27.51
C ILE A 3 -16.20 -0.84 -27.74
N GLU A 4 -17.32 -1.28 -28.31
CA GLU A 4 -18.52 -0.46 -28.42
C GLU A 4 -18.93 -0.03 -27.02
N THR A 5 -19.20 1.27 -26.86
CA THR A 5 -19.62 1.89 -25.62
C THR A 5 -21.07 1.50 -25.32
N ASP A 6 -21.28 0.25 -24.93
CA ASP A 6 -22.49 -0.14 -24.23
C ASP A 6 -22.49 0.56 -22.87
N ALA A 7 -23.60 1.27 -22.61
CA ALA A 7 -23.70 2.30 -21.61
C ALA A 7 -23.22 1.84 -20.22
N VAL A 8 -22.12 2.43 -19.73
CA VAL A 8 -21.68 2.28 -18.34
C VAL A 8 -22.89 2.48 -17.41
N PRO A 9 -23.21 1.52 -16.52
CA PRO A 9 -24.33 1.64 -15.58
C PRO A 9 -24.32 3.00 -14.86
N SER A 10 -25.50 3.60 -14.68
CA SER A 10 -25.63 4.96 -14.10
C SER A 10 -24.90 5.10 -12.77
N GLY A 11 -24.94 4.07 -11.91
CA GLY A 11 -24.23 4.04 -10.63
C GLY A 11 -22.73 4.26 -10.75
N LEU A 12 -22.09 3.75 -11.81
CA LEU A 12 -20.64 3.90 -12.03
C LEU A 12 -20.25 5.29 -12.56
N ARG A 13 -21.22 6.16 -12.86
CA ARG A 13 -20.96 7.53 -13.37
C ARG A 13 -20.76 8.56 -12.27
N HIS A 14 -21.06 8.21 -11.02
CA HIS A 14 -21.04 9.14 -9.89
C HIS A 14 -19.68 9.27 -9.19
N GLY A 15 -18.63 8.64 -9.72
CA GLY A 15 -17.30 8.67 -9.10
C GLY A 15 -16.18 8.48 -10.12
N GLN A 16 -14.94 8.64 -9.65
CA GLN A 16 -13.76 8.33 -10.44
C GLN A 16 -13.76 6.85 -10.79
N GLN A 17 -13.64 6.55 -12.08
CA GLN A 17 -13.45 5.19 -12.57
C GLN A 17 -11.96 4.89 -12.65
N VAL A 18 -11.55 3.82 -11.99
CA VAL A 18 -10.17 3.35 -11.98
C VAL A 18 -10.17 1.85 -12.29
N PRO A 19 -9.13 1.31 -12.93
CA PRO A 19 -8.94 -0.12 -13.07
C PRO A 19 -9.14 -0.84 -11.73
N PHE A 20 -9.99 -1.87 -11.74
CA PHE A 20 -10.36 -2.64 -10.56
C PHE A 20 -10.27 -4.14 -10.84
N ALA A 21 -9.73 -4.89 -9.89
CA ALA A 21 -9.68 -6.35 -9.94
C ALA A 21 -10.15 -6.98 -8.62
N LEU A 22 -11.09 -7.91 -8.71
CA LEU A 22 -11.57 -8.73 -7.59
C LEU A 22 -10.84 -10.08 -7.58
N HIS A 23 -10.17 -10.38 -6.47
CA HIS A 23 -9.38 -11.59 -6.27
C HIS A 23 -10.02 -12.43 -5.17
N LYS A 24 -10.38 -13.68 -5.47
CA LYS A 24 -10.92 -14.58 -4.44
C LYS A 24 -9.77 -15.27 -3.70
N ILE A 25 -9.63 -15.01 -2.40
CA ILE A 25 -8.71 -15.75 -1.54
C ILE A 25 -9.33 -17.09 -1.16
N GLY A 26 -8.60 -18.16 -1.44
CA GLY A 26 -9.01 -19.54 -1.19
C GLY A 26 -8.18 -20.51 -2.02
N ARG A 27 -8.68 -21.75 -2.15
CA ARG A 27 -7.96 -22.93 -2.69
C ARG A 27 -6.94 -23.50 -1.70
N ARG A 28 -6.07 -24.39 -2.16
CA ARG A 28 -5.06 -25.09 -1.38
C ARG A 28 -3.69 -24.92 -2.00
N HIS A 29 -2.65 -24.85 -1.18
CA HIS A 29 -1.26 -24.99 -1.59
C HIS A 29 -1.03 -26.39 -2.18
N PRO A 30 0.09 -26.64 -2.91
CA PRO A 30 0.40 -27.96 -3.47
C PRO A 30 0.43 -29.10 -2.43
N ASP A 31 0.74 -28.79 -1.17
CA ASP A 31 0.74 -29.72 -0.04
C ASP A 31 -0.67 -30.00 0.54
N GLY A 32 -1.70 -29.39 -0.03
CA GLY A 32 -3.08 -29.53 0.41
C GLY A 32 -3.50 -28.59 1.54
N THR A 33 -2.62 -27.76 2.09
CA THR A 33 -3.00 -26.79 3.13
C THR A 33 -3.88 -25.67 2.56
N PRO A 34 -4.91 -25.16 3.28
CA PRO A 34 -5.75 -24.08 2.78
C PRO A 34 -4.97 -22.78 2.60
N ILE A 35 -5.16 -22.10 1.47
CA ILE A 35 -4.63 -20.75 1.27
C ILE A 35 -5.52 -19.77 2.04
N SER A 36 -4.88 -18.97 2.89
CA SER A 36 -5.53 -17.87 3.60
C SER A 36 -4.62 -16.64 3.65
N LEU A 37 -5.20 -15.46 3.82
CA LEU A 37 -4.46 -14.23 4.05
C LEU A 37 -4.30 -14.07 5.57
N GLY A 38 -3.13 -14.52 6.05
CA GLY A 38 -2.68 -14.44 7.44
C GLY A 38 -1.82 -13.21 7.73
N PRO A 39 -1.08 -13.17 8.86
CA PRO A 39 -0.24 -12.03 9.23
C PRO A 39 0.93 -11.79 8.26
N TRP A 40 1.27 -12.78 7.43
CA TRP A 40 2.31 -12.68 6.41
C TRP A 40 1.66 -12.59 5.04
N THR A 41 1.33 -11.37 4.64
CA THR A 41 0.54 -11.08 3.44
C THR A 41 1.05 -11.80 2.20
N PHE A 42 2.36 -11.79 1.99
CA PHE A 42 3.00 -12.37 0.79
C PHE A 42 3.24 -13.89 0.87
N GLU A 43 2.77 -14.58 1.93
CA GLU A 43 2.58 -16.04 1.88
C GLU A 43 1.32 -16.40 1.07
N CYS A 44 0.35 -15.48 0.96
CA CYS A 44 -0.82 -15.65 0.12
C CYS A 44 -0.44 -15.43 -1.37
N PRO A 45 -0.47 -16.48 -2.22
CA PRO A 45 -0.01 -16.37 -3.61
C PRO A 45 -0.77 -15.31 -4.40
N GLN A 46 -2.08 -15.21 -4.21
CA GLN A 46 -2.92 -14.25 -4.93
C GLN A 46 -2.49 -12.80 -4.67
N VAL A 47 -2.12 -12.46 -3.44
CA VAL A 47 -1.66 -11.10 -3.11
C VAL A 47 -0.25 -10.89 -3.64
N ARG A 48 0.61 -11.89 -3.39
CA ARG A 48 2.01 -11.88 -3.79
C ARG A 48 2.18 -11.70 -5.31
N GLU A 49 1.49 -12.49 -6.12
CA GLU A 49 1.56 -12.44 -7.58
C GLU A 49 1.16 -11.07 -8.12
N VAL A 50 0.12 -10.46 -7.54
CA VAL A 50 -0.29 -9.10 -7.91
C VAL A 50 0.79 -8.09 -7.55
N VAL A 51 1.30 -8.09 -6.33
CA VAL A 51 2.36 -7.15 -5.91
C VAL A 51 3.63 -7.33 -6.74
N GLU A 52 4.07 -8.57 -6.94
CA GLU A 52 5.27 -8.91 -7.72
C GLU A 52 5.15 -8.49 -9.19
N SER A 53 3.93 -8.46 -9.75
CA SER A 53 3.68 -7.98 -11.13
C SER A 53 3.92 -6.49 -11.34
N TYR A 54 3.93 -5.70 -10.27
CA TYR A 54 4.20 -4.26 -10.32
C TYR A 54 5.66 -3.91 -10.06
N LEU A 55 6.50 -4.87 -9.63
CA LEU A 55 7.88 -4.60 -9.24
C LEU A 55 8.76 -4.35 -10.48
N GLU A 56 9.46 -3.21 -10.46
CA GLU A 56 10.40 -2.80 -11.48
C GLU A 56 11.42 -1.82 -10.87
N GLY A 57 12.57 -1.65 -11.53
CA GLY A 57 13.63 -0.75 -11.07
C GLY A 57 14.11 -1.04 -9.64
N ASN A 58 14.34 0.02 -8.88
CA ASN A 58 14.70 -0.01 -7.46
C ASN A 58 13.44 -0.14 -6.60
N VAL A 59 13.36 -1.18 -5.78
CA VAL A 59 12.18 -1.46 -4.96
C VAL A 59 12.48 -1.20 -3.48
N LEU A 60 11.56 -0.54 -2.78
CA LEU A 60 11.51 -0.48 -1.33
C LEU A 60 10.38 -1.38 -0.83
N ASN A 61 10.69 -2.34 0.06
CA ASN A 61 9.70 -3.01 0.89
C ASN A 61 9.76 -2.41 2.31
N ALA A 62 8.84 -1.51 2.61
CA ALA A 62 8.88 -0.66 3.81
C ALA A 62 8.58 -1.41 5.12
N CYS A 63 7.88 -2.55 5.03
CA CYS A 63 7.52 -3.42 6.14
C CYS A 63 7.81 -4.88 5.75
N ALA A 64 9.08 -5.26 5.79
CA ALA A 64 9.57 -6.42 5.06
C ALA A 64 9.08 -7.77 5.58
N GLY A 65 8.79 -7.86 6.88
CA GLY A 65 8.38 -9.07 7.58
C GLY A 65 9.32 -10.25 7.30
N LYS A 66 8.81 -11.48 7.50
CA LYS A 66 9.59 -12.69 7.22
C LYS A 66 9.62 -13.08 5.74
N THR A 67 8.68 -12.59 4.93
CA THR A 67 8.52 -13.05 3.55
C THR A 67 9.32 -12.18 2.59
N LYS A 68 10.20 -12.80 1.81
CA LYS A 68 10.91 -12.10 0.71
C LYS A 68 10.05 -12.11 -0.55
N LEU A 69 9.95 -10.97 -1.24
CA LEU A 69 9.33 -10.86 -2.57
C LEU A 69 10.27 -11.51 -3.61
N ARG A 70 9.71 -12.12 -4.67
CA ARG A 70 10.45 -12.67 -5.81
C ARG A 70 10.61 -11.57 -6.83
N TYR A 71 11.78 -10.98 -6.83
CA TYR A 71 12.17 -9.98 -7.80
C TYR A 71 13.66 -10.15 -8.09
N SER A 72 14.03 -10.06 -9.36
CA SER A 72 15.43 -10.25 -9.80
C SER A 72 16.28 -9.00 -9.65
N GLY A 73 15.65 -7.83 -9.47
CA GLY A 73 16.33 -6.57 -9.21
C GLY A 73 16.55 -6.32 -7.72
N GLU A 74 16.98 -5.10 -7.41
CA GLU A 74 17.26 -4.68 -6.04
C GLU A 74 15.97 -4.43 -5.25
N VAL A 75 15.89 -5.02 -4.05
CA VAL A 75 14.82 -4.76 -3.08
C VAL A 75 15.46 -4.34 -1.77
N HIS A 76 15.40 -3.06 -1.45
CA HIS A 76 15.71 -2.56 -0.12
C HIS A 76 14.59 -2.99 0.85
N ARG A 77 14.93 -3.76 1.86
CA ARG A 77 13.99 -4.26 2.88
C ARG A 77 14.16 -3.45 4.16
N ASN A 78 13.08 -2.83 4.62
CA ASN A 78 13.04 -2.18 5.94
C ASN A 78 12.06 -2.92 6.85
N ASP A 79 12.43 -3.11 8.12
CA ASP A 79 11.50 -3.59 9.14
C ASP A 79 11.89 -3.03 10.52
N ILE A 80 10.93 -2.49 11.27
CA ILE A 80 11.20 -1.92 12.59
C ILE A 80 11.67 -2.97 13.61
N ASP A 81 11.34 -4.25 13.38
CA ASP A 81 11.79 -5.37 14.21
C ASP A 81 13.23 -5.76 13.80
N GLU A 82 14.20 -5.40 14.65
CA GLU A 82 15.64 -5.71 14.46
C GLU A 82 15.94 -7.21 14.34
N SER A 83 15.01 -8.10 14.72
CA SER A 83 15.18 -9.54 14.54
C SER A 83 14.88 -10.01 13.10
N ARG A 84 14.35 -9.14 12.25
CA ARG A 84 14.00 -9.47 10.86
C ARG A 84 15.20 -9.38 9.95
N ASP A 85 15.19 -10.22 8.93
CA ASP A 85 16.15 -10.18 7.83
C ASP A 85 15.77 -9.02 6.88
N ALA A 86 16.30 -7.83 7.21
CA ALA A 86 16.08 -6.55 6.55
C ALA A 86 17.41 -5.78 6.43
N ASP A 87 17.49 -4.87 5.46
CA ASP A 87 18.67 -4.03 5.20
C ASP A 87 18.74 -2.85 6.18
N THR A 88 17.58 -2.36 6.65
CA THR A 88 17.46 -1.29 7.65
C THR A 88 16.34 -1.54 8.65
N HIS A 89 16.45 -0.90 9.82
CA HIS A 89 15.49 -1.02 10.92
C HIS A 89 15.00 0.34 11.41
N HIS A 90 14.23 1.02 10.57
CA HIS A 90 13.68 2.35 10.87
C HIS A 90 12.16 2.33 10.93
N ASP A 91 11.58 3.23 11.72
CA ASP A 91 10.15 3.49 11.65
C ASP A 91 9.81 4.06 10.25
N VAL A 92 8.74 3.56 9.63
CA VAL A 92 8.33 4.01 8.28
C VAL A 92 8.06 5.51 8.25
N THR A 93 7.65 6.11 9.37
CA THR A 93 7.35 7.53 9.49
C THR A 93 8.57 8.45 9.46
N GLU A 94 9.78 7.90 9.41
CA GLU A 94 11.05 8.65 9.32
C GLU A 94 12.00 8.07 8.24
N LEU A 95 11.53 7.15 7.40
CA LEU A 95 12.37 6.53 6.38
C LEU A 95 12.97 7.52 5.38
N ASP A 96 12.31 8.64 5.13
CA ASP A 96 12.80 9.73 4.28
C ASP A 96 13.98 10.50 4.87
N GLU A 97 14.25 10.35 6.17
CA GLU A 97 15.44 10.87 6.83
C GLU A 97 16.66 9.94 6.66
N HIS A 98 16.41 8.66 6.37
CA HIS A 98 17.44 7.61 6.32
C HIS A 98 17.76 7.11 4.91
N LEU A 99 16.80 7.19 3.98
CA LEU A 99 16.93 6.70 2.62
C LEU A 99 16.94 7.85 1.60
N THR A 100 17.41 7.54 0.39
CA THR A 100 17.53 8.55 -0.68
C THR A 100 16.14 8.94 -1.20
N THR A 101 15.83 10.23 -1.17
CA THR A 101 14.56 10.77 -1.70
C THR A 101 14.47 10.61 -3.22
N GLY A 102 13.27 10.31 -3.72
CA GLY A 102 13.00 10.17 -5.15
C GLY A 102 13.77 9.04 -5.84
N TYR A 103 14.18 8.00 -5.11
CA TYR A 103 15.05 6.94 -5.62
C TYR A 103 14.30 5.67 -6.04
N PHE A 104 13.19 5.33 -5.36
CA PHE A 104 12.54 4.03 -5.54
C PHE A 104 11.46 4.09 -6.63
N ASP A 105 11.58 3.24 -7.65
CA ASP A 105 10.60 3.09 -8.71
C ASP A 105 9.31 2.45 -8.19
N VAL A 106 9.42 1.56 -7.20
CA VAL A 106 8.27 0.93 -6.55
C VAL A 106 8.47 0.85 -5.03
N VAL A 107 7.47 1.32 -4.29
CA VAL A 107 7.40 1.23 -2.83
C VAL A 107 6.25 0.31 -2.43
N VAL A 108 6.56 -0.78 -1.74
CA VAL A 108 5.57 -1.71 -1.15
C VAL A 108 5.35 -1.33 0.31
N PHE A 109 4.11 -1.02 0.65
CA PHE A 109 3.70 -0.64 2.00
C PHE A 109 2.61 -1.58 2.51
N ASP A 110 3.00 -2.51 3.37
CA ASP A 110 2.14 -3.52 4.00
C ASP A 110 2.33 -3.45 5.53
N PRO A 111 1.82 -2.39 6.19
CA PRO A 111 1.96 -2.25 7.63
C PRO A 111 1.18 -3.35 8.37
N PRO A 112 1.55 -3.67 9.62
CA PRO A 112 0.80 -4.63 10.41
C PRO A 112 -0.67 -4.22 10.53
N PHE A 113 -1.58 -5.15 10.21
CA PHE A 113 -3.01 -4.90 10.08
C PHE A 113 -3.74 -4.55 11.39
N ASP A 114 -3.16 -4.91 12.54
CA ASP A 114 -3.75 -4.76 13.88
C ASP A 114 -2.98 -3.71 14.69
N ALA A 115 -3.01 -2.45 14.27
CA ALA A 115 -2.41 -1.34 15.02
C ALA A 115 -2.96 -1.23 16.45
N ASP A 116 -4.25 -1.55 16.65
CA ASP A 116 -4.92 -1.49 17.96
C ASP A 116 -4.47 -2.61 18.93
N GLN A 117 -4.00 -3.77 18.44
CA GLN A 117 -3.36 -4.80 19.30
C GLN A 117 -1.85 -4.62 19.42
N ALA A 118 -1.22 -3.91 18.47
CA ALA A 118 0.20 -3.65 18.54
C ALA A 118 0.56 -2.66 19.67
N ASP A 119 -0.36 -1.74 20.02
CA ASP A 119 -0.24 -0.89 21.21
C ASP A 119 -0.29 -1.69 22.54
N GLU A 120 -0.92 -2.88 22.57
CA GLU A 120 -0.98 -3.75 23.76
C GLU A 120 0.19 -4.75 23.85
N HIS A 121 0.88 -5.04 22.74
CA HIS A 121 1.88 -6.11 22.67
C HIS A 121 3.32 -5.68 22.40
N TYR A 122 3.57 -4.44 21.95
CA TYR A 122 4.90 -4.00 21.51
C TYR A 122 5.46 -2.80 22.29
N ASP A 123 5.27 -2.65 23.61
CA ASP A 123 5.90 -1.56 24.41
C ASP A 123 5.82 -0.15 23.77
N GLY A 124 4.80 0.11 22.94
CA GLY A 124 4.65 1.32 22.14
C GLY A 124 5.60 1.52 20.93
N ASN A 125 6.26 0.49 20.41
CA ASN A 125 6.98 0.50 19.13
C ASN A 125 6.04 0.03 18.00
N THR A 126 5.06 0.84 17.67
CA THR A 126 4.20 0.64 16.50
C THR A 126 4.67 1.53 15.35
N VAL A 127 4.65 1.00 14.12
CA VAL A 127 4.83 1.81 12.90
C VAL A 127 3.71 2.85 12.88
N GLY A 128 4.05 4.08 13.24
CA GLY A 128 3.11 5.17 13.35
C GLY A 128 2.18 5.09 14.57
N ARG A 129 2.61 5.63 15.70
CA ARG A 129 1.78 5.73 16.92
C ARG A 129 0.44 6.48 16.69
N GLY A 130 -0.65 5.83 17.09
CA GLY A 130 -1.97 6.41 17.39
C GLY A 130 -2.99 6.47 16.22
N PRO A 131 -4.30 6.41 16.53
CA PRO A 131 -5.37 6.21 15.55
C PRO A 131 -5.33 7.32 14.51
N SER A 132 -5.01 6.95 13.27
CA SER A 132 -4.87 7.80 12.08
C SER A 132 -3.64 8.72 11.96
N GLY A 133 -2.89 9.07 13.01
CA GLY A 133 -1.77 10.03 12.88
C GLY A 133 -0.53 9.46 12.16
N GLY A 134 -0.08 8.28 12.62
CA GLY A 134 1.13 7.65 12.12
C GLY A 134 1.06 7.19 10.67
N ILE A 135 -0.11 6.71 10.23
CA ILE A 135 -0.29 6.22 8.84
C ILE A 135 -0.13 7.34 7.80
N TRP A 136 -0.51 8.58 8.12
CA TRP A 136 -0.31 9.71 7.20
C TRP A 136 1.16 10.10 7.14
N LYS A 137 1.86 10.15 8.28
CA LYS A 137 3.31 10.44 8.31
C LYS A 137 4.10 9.38 7.55
N ALA A 138 3.74 8.10 7.72
CA ALA A 138 4.32 7.00 6.95
C ALA A 138 4.11 7.19 5.44
N ARG A 139 2.88 7.50 5.02
CA ARG A 139 2.59 7.76 3.59
C ARG A 139 3.34 8.97 3.06
N ASP A 140 3.49 10.03 3.85
CA ASP A 140 4.25 11.22 3.46
C ASP A 140 5.75 10.89 3.28
N ALA A 141 6.35 10.14 4.19
CA ALA A 141 7.74 9.67 4.08
C ALA A 141 7.94 8.80 2.82
N LEU A 142 7.07 7.82 2.61
CA LEU A 142 7.13 6.94 1.43
C LEU A 142 6.92 7.72 0.12
N ALA A 143 6.09 8.77 0.14
CA ALA A 143 5.91 9.65 -1.01
C ALA A 143 7.20 10.38 -1.38
N GLN A 144 7.98 10.85 -0.39
CA GLN A 144 9.28 11.50 -0.64
C GLN A 144 10.29 10.55 -1.28
N LEU A 145 10.29 9.28 -0.86
CA LEU A 145 11.19 8.24 -1.34
C LEU A 145 10.88 7.73 -2.76
N THR A 146 9.63 7.88 -3.20
CA THR A 146 9.17 7.37 -4.50
C THR A 146 9.70 8.21 -5.65
N ALA A 147 10.37 7.63 -6.64
CA ALA A 147 10.86 8.32 -7.83
C ALA A 147 9.72 8.95 -8.66
N PRO A 148 10.00 10.01 -9.46
CA PRO A 148 9.05 10.52 -10.44
C PRO A 148 8.60 9.41 -11.41
N GLY A 149 7.28 9.23 -11.57
CA GLY A 149 6.72 8.12 -12.35
C GLY A 149 6.66 6.79 -11.60
N GLY A 150 7.23 6.70 -10.40
CA GLY A 150 7.21 5.51 -9.55
C GLY A 150 5.83 5.24 -8.92
N ARG A 151 5.69 4.09 -8.28
CA ARG A 151 4.44 3.61 -7.68
C ARG A 151 4.57 3.37 -6.17
N VAL A 152 3.50 3.63 -5.44
CA VAL A 152 3.29 3.14 -4.07
C VAL A 152 2.17 2.11 -4.08
N LEU A 153 2.48 0.91 -3.61
CA LEU A 153 1.59 -0.23 -3.45
C LEU A 153 1.19 -0.33 -1.97
N SER A 154 0.02 0.20 -1.60
CA SER A 154 -0.44 0.19 -0.20
C SER A 154 -1.43 -0.94 0.03
N VAL A 155 -1.10 -1.87 0.93
CA VAL A 155 -1.97 -2.95 1.39
C VAL A 155 -2.63 -2.55 2.71
N GLY A 156 -3.93 -2.80 2.88
CA GLY A 156 -4.62 -2.45 4.11
C GLY A 156 -6.14 -2.62 4.08
N TRP A 157 -6.81 -1.96 5.03
CA TRP A 157 -8.27 -2.02 5.23
C TRP A 157 -9.06 -0.91 4.54
N ASN A 158 -8.39 0.05 3.91
CA ASN A 158 -9.05 1.16 3.22
C ASN A 158 -8.41 1.42 1.86
N SER A 159 -9.16 2.11 1.00
CA SER A 159 -8.77 2.44 -0.38
C SER A 159 -8.22 3.85 -0.52
N VAL A 160 -7.73 4.46 0.57
CA VAL A 160 -7.22 5.84 0.55
C VAL A 160 -5.86 5.92 -0.16
N GLY A 161 -4.93 5.02 0.17
CA GLY A 161 -3.58 5.05 -0.38
C GLY A 161 -2.92 6.42 -0.21
N LEU A 162 -2.37 6.96 -1.31
CA LEU A 162 -1.67 8.25 -1.36
C LEU A 162 -2.55 9.40 -1.90
N GLN A 163 -3.87 9.20 -1.97
CA GLN A 163 -4.77 10.16 -2.60
C GLN A 163 -4.86 11.52 -1.89
N HIS A 164 -4.38 11.64 -0.65
CA HIS A 164 -4.30 12.93 0.06
C HIS A 164 -3.20 13.84 -0.48
N LEU A 165 -2.32 13.35 -1.35
CA LEU A 165 -1.25 14.11 -2.00
C LEU A 165 -1.63 14.43 -3.45
N ASP A 166 -1.37 15.66 -3.89
CA ASP A 166 -1.62 16.11 -5.28
C ASP A 166 -0.69 15.45 -6.31
N ALA A 167 0.49 15.03 -5.87
CA ALA A 167 1.48 14.38 -6.71
C ALA A 167 1.11 12.95 -7.14
N PHE A 168 0.06 12.35 -6.57
CA PHE A 168 -0.30 10.96 -6.79
C PHE A 168 -1.69 10.80 -7.39
N GLU A 169 -1.77 9.91 -8.37
CA GLU A 169 -3.00 9.46 -9.01
C GLU A 169 -3.20 7.95 -8.84
N ARG A 170 -4.45 7.53 -8.64
CA ARG A 170 -4.82 6.12 -8.52
C ARG A 170 -4.67 5.42 -9.88
N GLU A 171 -3.74 4.49 -9.98
CA GLU A 171 -3.53 3.63 -11.15
C GLU A 171 -4.45 2.40 -11.12
N ALA A 172 -4.59 1.74 -9.96
CA ALA A 172 -5.45 0.55 -9.81
C ALA A 172 -5.89 0.28 -8.37
N VAL A 173 -6.99 -0.47 -8.22
CA VAL A 173 -7.44 -1.04 -6.95
C VAL A 173 -7.62 -2.55 -7.09
N HIS A 174 -7.05 -3.31 -6.17
CA HIS A 174 -7.25 -4.76 -6.08
C HIS A 174 -7.97 -5.07 -4.76
N LEU A 175 -9.08 -5.81 -4.83
CA LEU A 175 -9.81 -6.27 -3.66
C LEU A 175 -9.60 -7.78 -3.49
N PHE A 176 -9.01 -8.17 -2.36
CA PHE A 176 -8.76 -9.57 -2.01
C PHE A 176 -9.87 -10.05 -1.09
N GLN A 177 -10.85 -10.73 -1.69
CA GLN A 177 -12.04 -11.22 -1.03
C GLN A 177 -11.72 -12.38 -0.09
N ARG A 178 -12.12 -12.26 1.18
CA ARG A 178 -11.99 -13.33 2.19
C ARG A 178 -13.37 -13.85 2.61
N VAL A 179 -13.48 -15.13 2.97
CA VAL A 179 -14.79 -15.77 3.18
C VAL A 179 -15.49 -15.33 4.49
N GLN A 180 -14.74 -15.24 5.59
CA GLN A 180 -15.28 -14.94 6.93
C GLN A 180 -14.52 -13.81 7.65
N LYS A 181 -13.72 -13.05 6.91
CA LYS A 181 -12.94 -11.93 7.44
C LYS A 181 -13.12 -10.72 6.51
N PRO A 182 -12.88 -9.48 6.96
CA PRO A 182 -12.93 -8.30 6.09
C PRO A 182 -12.04 -8.47 4.86
N ASP A 183 -12.40 -7.89 3.72
CA ASP A 183 -11.53 -7.95 2.55
C ASP A 183 -10.25 -7.13 2.78
N VAL A 184 -9.17 -7.49 2.07
CA VAL A 184 -7.92 -6.70 2.05
C VAL A 184 -7.88 -5.92 0.75
N ILE A 185 -7.48 -4.67 0.82
CA ILE A 185 -7.39 -3.76 -0.32
C ILE A 185 -5.92 -3.51 -0.62
N LEU A 186 -5.54 -3.58 -1.90
CA LEU A 186 -4.30 -3.01 -2.41
C LEU A 186 -4.65 -1.82 -3.30
N THR A 187 -4.08 -0.66 -2.99
CA THR A 187 -4.09 0.50 -3.89
C THR A 187 -2.75 0.65 -4.57
N VAL A 188 -2.79 0.98 -5.86
CA VAL A 188 -1.62 1.32 -6.67
C VAL A 188 -1.73 2.79 -7.01
N ASP A 189 -0.88 3.62 -6.41
CA ASP A 189 -0.86 5.06 -6.64
C ASP A 189 0.45 5.45 -7.34
N ARG A 190 0.36 6.14 -8.48
CA ARG A 190 1.52 6.55 -9.30
C ARG A 190 1.87 8.01 -9.04
N ARG A 191 3.15 8.30 -8.86
CA ARG A 191 3.66 9.67 -8.74
C ARG A 191 3.68 10.34 -10.11
N VAL A 192 2.78 11.29 -10.34
CA VAL A 192 2.64 12.02 -11.61
C VAL A 192 3.22 13.43 -11.57
N GLN A 193 3.64 13.91 -10.39
CA GLN A 193 4.28 15.24 -10.22
C GLN A 193 5.59 15.17 -9.45
N MET A 194 6.48 16.12 -9.75
CA MET A 194 7.75 16.29 -9.03
C MET A 194 7.54 16.86 -7.63
N THR A 195 6.62 17.79 -7.46
CA THR A 195 6.36 18.47 -6.17
C THR A 195 5.21 17.79 -5.45
N ILE A 196 5.36 17.55 -4.15
CA ILE A 196 4.33 16.95 -3.29
C ILE A 196 3.68 18.04 -2.44
N ARG A 197 2.35 18.13 -2.47
CA ARG A 197 1.56 18.96 -1.56
C ARG A 197 0.35 18.17 -1.06
N VAL A 198 -0.04 18.46 0.17
CA VAL A 198 -1.29 17.94 0.72
C VAL A 198 -2.47 18.60 -0.01
N LYS A 199 -3.40 17.81 -0.52
CA LYS A 199 -4.65 18.31 -1.10
C LYS A 199 -5.41 19.06 0.00
N GLY A 200 -5.75 20.32 -0.27
CA GLY A 200 -6.45 21.16 0.69
C GLY A 200 -7.72 20.48 1.19
N ARG A 201 -7.92 20.44 2.52
CA ARG A 201 -9.26 20.25 3.07
C ARG A 201 -10.11 21.39 2.48
N SER A 202 -11.14 21.08 1.71
CA SER A 202 -12.23 22.03 1.54
C SER A 202 -12.73 22.36 2.95
N GLN A 203 -12.43 23.57 3.44
CA GLN A 203 -13.21 24.10 4.54
C GLN A 203 -14.67 24.12 4.06
N PRO A 204 -15.64 23.61 4.82
CA PRO A 204 -17.02 23.93 4.54
C PRO A 204 -17.09 25.46 4.58
N GLY A 205 -17.53 26.06 3.48
CA GLY A 205 -17.68 27.50 3.39
C GLY A 205 -18.46 27.99 4.59
N GLY A 206 -17.87 28.95 5.31
CA GLY A 206 -18.63 29.72 6.29
C GLY A 206 -19.75 30.41 5.53
N ASP A 207 -20.98 29.96 5.77
CA ASP A 207 -22.17 30.72 5.41
C ASP A 207 -22.21 31.95 6.32
N GLY A 208 -21.57 33.00 5.85
CA GLY A 208 -21.81 34.35 6.33
C GLY A 208 -23.06 34.87 5.64
N ARG A 209 -24.20 34.81 6.32
CA ARG A 209 -25.23 35.84 6.40
C ARG A 209 -26.26 35.53 7.47
#